data_AF-A0A7W2YJ96-F1
#
_entry.id   AF-A0A7W2YJ96-F1
#
_cell.length_a   1.000
_cell.length_b   1.000
_cell.length_c   1.000
_cell.angle_alpha   90.00
_cell.angle_beta   90.00
_cell.angle_gamma   90.00
#
_symmetry.space_group_name_H-M   'P 1'
#
loop_
_entity.id
_entity.type
_entity.pdbx_description
1 polymer ?
#
loop_
_entity_poly.entity_id
_entity_poly.type
_entity_poly.pdbx_seq_one_letter_code
_entity_poly.pdbx_strand_id
1 'polypeptide(L)'
;MIISKSRLALGLACVFFAAQAAALDRIVIITNTTDQHVEELYGSNDGTTSWQEDLLGDYTLAPGESIEVDFDDGTNYCIFDFLVVMRSGEQFKREDVNVCKVGELEIE
;
A
#
# COMPACT_ATOMS: atom_id res chain seq x y z
N MET A 1 -5.61 -19.30 -73.33
CA MET A 1 -6.88 -18.55 -73.22
C MET A 1 -7.32 -18.62 -71.75
N ILE A 2 -6.77 -17.75 -70.88
CA ILE A 2 -7.41 -16.68 -70.07
C ILE A 2 -8.17 -17.08 -68.76
N ILE A 3 -7.57 -16.65 -67.62
CA ILE A 3 -8.08 -15.85 -66.47
C ILE A 3 -8.85 -16.51 -65.27
N SER A 4 -8.16 -16.57 -64.12
CA SER A 4 -8.44 -16.03 -62.75
C SER A 4 -9.84 -16.05 -62.10
N LYS A 5 -9.92 -16.45 -60.81
CA LYS A 5 -10.20 -15.56 -59.64
C LYS A 5 -10.34 -16.33 -58.31
N SER A 6 -9.48 -16.00 -57.33
CA SER A 6 -9.56 -16.38 -55.90
C SER A 6 -10.85 -15.92 -55.23
N ARG A 7 -11.31 -16.64 -54.19
CA ARG A 7 -12.00 -16.04 -53.03
C ARG A 7 -11.52 -16.67 -51.71
N LEU A 8 -10.79 -15.83 -50.98
CA LEU A 8 -10.37 -15.96 -49.59
C LEU A 8 -11.58 -15.66 -48.68
N ALA A 9 -11.77 -16.38 -47.57
CA ALA A 9 -12.63 -15.95 -46.45
C ALA A 9 -11.98 -16.46 -45.14
N LEU A 10 -11.07 -15.66 -44.56
CA LEU A 10 -11.29 -14.72 -43.45
C LEU A 10 -11.42 -15.46 -42.11
N GLY A 11 -10.26 -15.79 -41.52
CA GLY A 11 -10.15 -16.29 -40.15
C GLY A 11 -10.46 -15.18 -39.15
N LEU A 12 -11.33 -15.49 -38.19
CA LEU A 12 -11.68 -14.60 -37.08
C LEU A 12 -10.51 -14.60 -36.09
N ALA A 13 -9.62 -13.59 -36.18
CA ALA A 13 -8.58 -13.36 -35.20
C ALA A 13 -9.16 -12.59 -34.00
N CYS A 14 -9.48 -13.29 -32.92
CA CYS A 14 -9.78 -12.66 -31.63
C CYS A 14 -8.47 -12.08 -31.05
N VAL A 15 -8.34 -10.76 -31.10
CA VAL A 15 -7.24 -10.06 -30.43
C VAL A 15 -7.65 -9.89 -28.96
N PHE A 16 -7.18 -10.79 -28.10
CA PHE A 16 -7.32 -10.61 -26.66
C PHE A 16 -6.34 -9.51 -26.21
N PHE A 17 -6.85 -8.31 -25.96
CA PHE A 17 -6.14 -7.31 -25.18
C PHE A 17 -6.19 -7.73 -23.71
N ALA A 18 -5.12 -8.35 -23.23
CA ALA A 18 -4.92 -8.51 -21.79
C ALA A 18 -4.65 -7.10 -21.23
N ALA A 19 -5.61 -6.54 -20.49
CA ALA A 19 -5.35 -5.38 -19.66
C ALA A 19 -4.34 -5.80 -18.58
N GLN A 20 -3.15 -5.24 -18.63
CA GLN A 20 -2.13 -5.46 -17.61
C GLN A 20 -2.59 -4.71 -16.36
N ALA A 21 -3.12 -5.43 -15.36
CA ALA A 21 -3.37 -4.85 -14.06
C ALA A 21 -2.01 -4.51 -13.45
N ALA A 22 -1.67 -3.23 -13.40
CA ALA A 22 -0.54 -2.76 -12.61
C ALA A 22 -1.01 -2.76 -11.15
N ALA A 23 -0.48 -3.68 -10.33
CA ALA A 23 -0.68 -3.63 -8.89
C ALA A 23 0.03 -2.37 -8.37
N LEU A 24 -0.66 -1.57 -7.56
CA LEU A 24 -0.03 -0.47 -6.83
C LEU A 24 0.79 -1.09 -5.69
N ASP A 25 2.09 -0.86 -5.74
CA ASP A 25 3.00 -1.19 -4.64
C ASP A 25 2.71 -0.24 -3.48
N ARG A 26 2.22 -0.79 -2.37
CA ARG A 26 1.81 -0.09 -1.15
C ARG A 26 2.58 -0.62 0.06
N ILE A 27 3.75 -1.18 -0.20
CA ILE A 27 4.70 -1.59 0.81
C ILE A 27 5.40 -0.35 1.35
N VAL A 28 5.25 -0.10 2.64
CA VAL A 28 5.91 1.02 3.33
C VAL A 28 6.78 0.47 4.45
N ILE A 29 8.03 0.88 4.45
CA ILE A 29 8.97 0.63 5.55
C ILE A 29 8.76 1.71 6.60
N ILE A 30 8.46 1.32 7.84
CA ILE A 30 8.25 2.25 8.95
C ILE A 30 9.38 2.06 9.94
N THR A 31 10.18 3.10 10.14
CA THR A 31 11.37 3.07 10.98
C THR A 31 11.17 3.93 12.22
N ASN A 32 11.44 3.37 13.40
CA ASN A 32 11.48 4.12 14.64
C ASN A 32 12.84 4.80 14.80
N THR A 33 12.95 6.10 14.47
CA THR A 33 14.20 6.86 14.62
C THR A 33 14.28 7.59 15.97
N THR A 34 13.27 7.44 16.83
CA THR A 34 13.24 7.99 18.20
C THR A 34 14.15 7.22 19.16
N ASP A 35 14.26 7.69 20.41
CA ASP A 35 14.98 7.03 21.49
C ASP A 35 14.08 6.16 22.41
N GLN A 36 12.81 5.99 22.05
CA GLN A 36 11.82 5.23 22.81
C GLN A 36 11.23 4.07 22.00
N HIS A 37 10.71 3.06 22.68
CA HIS A 37 9.94 2.00 22.02
C HIS A 37 8.59 2.56 21.55
N VAL A 38 8.15 2.12 20.37
CA VAL A 38 6.76 2.22 19.95
C VAL A 38 6.05 0.96 20.41
N GLU A 39 4.94 1.14 21.13
CA GLU A 39 4.12 0.04 21.64
C GLU A 39 2.99 -0.31 20.68
N GLU A 40 2.42 0.69 19.99
CA GLU A 40 1.30 0.48 19.05
C GLU A 40 1.49 1.35 17.81
N LEU A 41 1.13 0.81 16.65
CA LEU A 41 1.15 1.52 15.38
C LEU A 41 -0.14 1.22 14.61
N TYR A 42 -0.88 2.27 14.25
CA TYR A 42 -2.12 2.15 13.51
C TYR A 42 -2.02 2.85 12.16
N GLY A 43 -2.72 2.29 11.18
CA GLY A 43 -2.97 2.92 9.88
C GLY A 43 -4.43 2.76 9.48
N SER A 44 -5.06 3.83 9.00
CA SER A 44 -6.43 3.78 8.48
C SER A 44 -6.60 4.73 7.32
N ASN A 45 -7.51 4.40 6.39
CA ASN A 45 -7.90 5.32 5.33
C ASN A 45 -8.30 6.68 5.93
N ASP A 46 -7.86 7.76 5.28
CA ASP A 46 -8.24 9.13 5.65
C ASP A 46 -9.77 9.28 5.76
N GLY A 47 -10.19 10.13 6.70
CA GLY A 47 -11.59 10.43 6.97
C GLY A 47 -12.34 9.34 7.73
N THR A 48 -11.67 8.25 8.14
CA THR A 48 -12.25 7.28 9.07
C THR A 48 -12.27 7.81 10.50
N THR A 49 -13.25 7.38 11.30
CA THR A 49 -13.46 7.88 12.68
C THR A 49 -12.94 6.92 13.75
N SER A 50 -12.43 5.76 13.35
CA SER A 50 -11.89 4.72 14.22
C SER A 50 -10.64 4.12 13.60
N TRP A 51 -9.60 3.98 14.40
CA TRP A 51 -8.40 3.22 14.04
C TRP A 51 -8.77 1.75 13.82
N GLN A 52 -8.06 1.12 12.88
CA GLN A 52 -8.19 -0.31 12.59
C GLN A 52 -7.40 -1.14 13.62
N GLU A 53 -6.83 -2.25 13.19
CA GLU A 53 -5.92 -3.06 13.99
C GLU A 53 -4.59 -2.34 14.27
N ASP A 54 -3.97 -2.72 15.39
CA ASP A 54 -2.56 -2.43 15.66
C ASP A 54 -1.69 -3.31 14.76
N LEU A 55 -0.83 -2.66 13.99
CA LEU A 55 0.06 -3.28 13.01
C LEU A 55 1.24 -4.00 13.67
N LEU A 56 1.55 -3.73 14.94
CA LEU A 56 2.60 -4.41 15.69
C LEU A 56 2.11 -5.70 16.38
N GLY A 57 0.86 -5.70 16.87
CA GLY A 57 0.26 -6.84 17.56
C GLY A 57 0.93 -7.08 18.91
N ASP A 58 1.57 -8.24 19.10
CA ASP A 58 2.29 -8.56 20.34
C ASP A 58 3.76 -8.04 20.33
N TYR A 59 4.18 -7.39 19.24
CA TYR A 59 5.53 -6.86 19.08
C TYR A 59 5.62 -5.38 19.50
N THR A 60 6.83 -4.91 19.80
CA THR A 60 7.12 -3.49 20.04
C THR A 60 8.28 -3.07 19.16
N LEU A 61 8.21 -1.91 18.53
CA LEU A 61 9.27 -1.44 17.64
C LEU A 61 10.33 -0.65 18.43
N ALA A 62 11.50 -1.24 18.66
CA ALA A 62 12.57 -0.58 19.42
C ALA A 62 13.25 0.55 18.62
N PRO A 63 13.99 1.45 19.29
CA PRO A 63 14.82 2.45 18.62
C PRO A 63 15.74 1.86 17.54
N GLY A 64 15.66 2.40 16.33
CA GLY A 64 16.43 1.98 15.16
C GLY A 64 15.90 0.74 14.45
N GLU A 65 14.79 0.16 14.91
CA GLU A 65 14.13 -0.95 14.22
C GLU A 65 13.13 -0.43 13.17
N SER A 66 12.89 -1.28 12.16
CA SER A 66 11.93 -1.03 11.10
C SER A 66 11.02 -2.23 10.90
N ILE A 67 9.80 -1.96 10.46
CA ILE A 67 8.87 -2.98 9.95
C ILE A 67 8.49 -2.65 8.52
N GLU A 68 8.09 -3.68 7.79
CA GLU A 68 7.50 -3.57 6.46
C GLU A 68 6.00 -3.84 6.57
N VAL A 69 5.17 -2.93 6.08
CA VAL A 69 3.72 -3.05 6.12
C VAL A 69 3.14 -2.91 4.72
N ASP A 70 2.24 -3.83 4.35
CA ASP A 70 1.44 -3.75 3.14
C ASP A 70 0.10 -3.08 3.45
N PHE A 71 -0.12 -1.89 2.88
CA PHE A 71 -1.37 -1.13 3.02
C PHE A 71 -2.43 -1.48 1.97
N ASP A 72 -2.29 -2.61 1.26
CA ASP A 72 -3.36 -3.13 0.41
C ASP A 72 -4.55 -3.70 1.23
N ASP A 73 -5.51 -2.82 1.52
CA ASP A 73 -6.78 -3.19 2.15
C ASP A 73 -7.86 -3.70 1.17
N GLY A 74 -7.51 -3.89 -0.11
CA GLY A 74 -8.43 -4.30 -1.18
C GLY A 74 -9.37 -3.21 -1.71
N THR A 75 -9.30 -1.98 -1.17
CA THR A 75 -10.15 -0.86 -1.62
C THR A 75 -9.52 -0.03 -2.73
N ASN A 76 -8.20 -0.19 -2.96
CA ASN A 76 -7.36 0.69 -3.80
C ASN A 76 -7.26 2.14 -3.27
N TYR A 77 -7.60 2.38 -2.00
CA TYR A 77 -7.38 3.67 -1.38
C TYR A 77 -5.88 3.87 -1.13
N CYS A 78 -5.44 5.13 -1.19
CA CYS A 78 -4.02 5.47 -1.11
C CYS A 78 -3.69 6.44 0.02
N ILE A 79 -4.67 7.13 0.60
CA ILE A 79 -4.42 8.17 1.59
C ILE A 79 -4.70 7.57 2.96
N PHE A 80 -3.70 7.53 3.81
CA PHE A 80 -3.80 6.95 5.14
C PHE A 80 -3.40 7.97 6.19
N ASP A 81 -4.08 7.89 7.31
CA ASP A 81 -3.68 8.50 8.56
C ASP A 81 -3.00 7.44 9.43
N PHE A 82 -1.99 7.88 10.15
CA PHE A 82 -1.20 7.07 11.07
C PHE A 82 -1.33 7.57 12.49
N LEU A 83 -1.39 6.64 13.44
CA LEU A 83 -1.26 6.92 14.87
C LEU A 83 -0.16 6.03 15.45
N VAL A 84 0.77 6.64 16.17
CA VAL A 84 1.84 5.97 16.90
C VAL A 84 1.61 6.17 18.38
N VAL A 85 1.70 5.11 19.17
CA VAL A 85 1.69 5.15 20.63
C VAL A 85 3.07 4.76 21.15
N MET A 86 3.74 5.70 21.79
CA MET A 86 5.05 5.47 22.40
C MET A 86 4.91 4.74 23.74
N ARG A 87 5.99 4.12 24.21
CA ARG A 87 6.07 3.50 25.54
C ARG A 87 5.73 4.42 26.71
N SER A 88 5.94 5.72 26.54
CA SER A 88 5.54 6.75 27.51
C SER A 88 4.02 6.94 27.61
N GLY A 89 3.26 6.41 26.65
CA GLY A 89 1.84 6.69 26.42
C GLY A 89 1.57 7.93 25.56
N GLU A 90 2.62 8.60 25.09
CA GLU A 90 2.50 9.72 24.15
C GLU A 90 2.00 9.23 22.78
N GLN A 91 1.18 10.07 22.13
CA GLN A 91 0.54 9.75 20.87
C GLN A 91 0.91 10.77 19.79
N PHE A 92 1.34 10.27 18.65
CA PHE A 92 1.68 11.07 17.48
C PHE A 92 0.82 10.67 16.30
N LYS A 93 0.32 11.66 15.57
CA LYS A 93 -0.48 11.45 14.36
C LYS A 93 0.23 12.00 13.14
N ARG A 94 0.14 11.27 12.05
CA ARG A 94 0.55 11.74 10.72
C ARG A 94 -0.58 11.49 9.74
N GLU A 95 -1.21 12.55 9.29
CA GLU A 95 -2.39 12.51 8.44
C GLU A 95 -2.01 12.68 6.96
N ASP A 96 -2.93 12.33 6.06
CA ASP A 96 -2.85 12.60 4.61
C ASP A 96 -1.64 11.96 3.88
N VAL A 97 -1.16 10.80 4.35
CA VAL A 97 0.01 10.14 3.76
C VAL A 97 -0.40 9.27 2.57
N ASN A 98 0.26 9.48 1.42
CA ASN A 98 -0.01 8.71 0.21
C ASN A 98 0.85 7.44 0.12
N VAL A 99 0.35 6.31 0.62
CA VAL A 99 1.05 5.00 0.65
C VAL A 99 1.31 4.39 -0.72
N CYS A 100 0.61 4.88 -1.76
CA CYS A 100 0.89 4.48 -3.15
C CYS A 100 2.10 5.22 -3.76
N LYS A 101 2.73 6.11 -2.98
CA LYS A 101 3.87 6.93 -3.42
C LYS A 101 5.04 6.91 -2.45
N VAL A 102 4.77 6.81 -1.16
CA VAL A 102 5.84 6.68 -0.16
C VAL A 102 6.25 5.21 -0.05
N GLY A 103 7.55 4.96 0.03
CA GLY A 103 8.10 3.64 0.35
C GLY A 103 8.69 3.57 1.76
N GLU A 104 8.86 4.70 2.43
CA GLU A 104 9.45 4.78 3.76
C GLU A 104 8.84 5.92 4.57
N LEU A 105 8.67 5.69 5.87
CA LEU A 105 8.24 6.67 6.87
C LEU A 105 9.10 6.53 8.12
N GLU A 106 9.53 7.65 8.67
CA GLU A 106 10.25 7.73 9.94
C GLU A 106 9.34 8.29 11.04
N ILE A 107 9.42 7.69 12.23
CA ILE A 107 8.78 8.16 13.46
C ILE A 107 9.81 9.01 14.22
N GLU A 108 9.47 10.28 14.45
CA GLU A 108 10.34 11.31 15.05
C GLU A 108 9.79 11.85 16.37
#